data_AF-A0A7S1JSW0-F1
#
_entry.id   AF-A0A7S1JSW0-F1
#
_cell.length_a   1.000
_cell.length_b   1.000
_cell.length_c   1.000
_cell.angle_alpha   90.00
_cell.angle_beta   90.00
_cell.angle_gamma   90.00
#
_symmetry.space_group_name_H-M   'P 1'
#
loop_
_entity.id
_entity.type
_entity.pdbx_description
1 polymer ?
#
loop_
_entity_poly.entity_id
_entity_poly.type
_entity_poly.pdbx_seq_one_letter_code
_entity_poly.pdbx_strand_id
1 'polypeptide(L)'
;SCEVRGGAEKMSMPQSARTSHGQQSARRGAKRSAPRAQSAPGSPPGEAGLSESQGLSTNRSKKAQLALSLNPASLNQFNAVLERTVQQYGGNEMAAVDDVRTILATMRKQFDEIHLMCQNREAEFLTLREGVRQAETANLTKQTSLQKVEERHGALDDEMTQVQMATDEAVMNKKVYTHILERTKKEIDILRQRQMKLEALLGRKNGQVRDQVRSLQKQQQLKEKSSQELLQLDFEIGAERNLRDQSLSSIQEAIQGKKDSIRRRRDFDKWRHQIALQAATEAFNASAGKLRKLYAFEKLMGNALQRIIYAQVERSQATEEGFQKIREVTGLTDVDAIVQKFLNRDVEEQHLRESVREAEAKLEMMKGRFAEVKARTDGMTFDTDGSKTRELYVEVEECDNELKKALKHHTQNRDKLQRTTVQLDQTRRWILRINRFLHAIGLEEPQTIDSFEKVPSYLESLEAPLQQLNAMAKKHAAEGRTIKSLPSGILAEETKFLKDPSFVRSVCRVPSASARTSIMAQAAGATDEEAIMAEREQKKLDSSQKINEVLRKTQGKKGDRKGGRQSPTAAGGTVKPPSPK
;
A
#
# COMPACT_ATOMS: atom_id res chain seq x y z
N SER A 1 16.50 13.34 -31.89
CA SER A 1 17.33 12.90 -30.76
C SER A 1 16.59 13.26 -29.48
N CYS A 2 15.72 12.39 -28.96
CA CYS A 2 16.02 11.36 -27.94
C CYS A 2 16.80 11.98 -26.76
N GLU A 3 16.38 11.93 -25.51
CA GLU A 3 15.55 10.96 -24.77
C GLU A 3 15.32 11.57 -23.36
N VAL A 4 14.30 11.12 -22.59
CA VAL A 4 14.36 10.84 -21.13
C VAL A 4 12.97 10.87 -20.46
N ARG A 5 12.54 9.65 -20.13
CA ARG A 5 11.82 9.14 -18.93
C ARG A 5 10.38 9.58 -18.64
N GLY A 6 9.49 8.60 -18.85
CA GLY A 6 8.14 8.56 -18.28
C GLY A 6 8.13 8.18 -16.80
N GLY A 7 7.33 8.92 -16.03
CA GLY A 7 6.88 8.56 -14.69
C GLY A 7 5.42 8.09 -14.75
N ALA A 8 5.14 6.89 -14.25
CA ALA A 8 3.79 6.35 -14.13
C ALA A 8 3.19 6.73 -12.77
N GLU A 9 2.36 7.77 -12.73
CA GLU A 9 1.52 8.09 -11.56
C GLU A 9 0.17 7.38 -11.67
N LYS A 10 -0.06 6.39 -10.80
CA LYS A 10 -1.38 5.79 -10.59
C LYS A 10 -2.23 6.71 -9.71
N MET A 11 -3.15 7.46 -10.32
CA MET A 11 -4.20 8.18 -9.59
C MET A 11 -5.20 7.18 -8.97
N SER A 12 -5.26 7.15 -7.65
CA SER A 12 -6.28 6.44 -6.87
C SER A 12 -7.53 7.30 -6.76
N MET A 13 -8.67 6.75 -7.19
CA MET A 13 -10.00 7.36 -7.04
C MET A 13 -10.47 7.38 -5.57
N PRO A 14 -11.26 8.39 -5.14
CA PRO A 14 -11.95 8.36 -3.86
C PRO A 14 -13.32 7.67 -4.00
N GLN A 15 -13.56 6.62 -3.20
CA GLN A 15 -14.90 6.04 -3.02
C GLN A 15 -15.64 6.85 -1.94
N SER A 16 -16.70 7.56 -2.34
CA SER A 16 -17.61 8.21 -1.42
C SER A 16 -18.55 7.20 -0.75
N ALA A 17 -18.70 7.42 0.56
CA ALA A 17 -19.54 6.72 1.50
C ALA A 17 -21.02 6.60 1.06
N ARG A 18 -21.60 5.42 1.30
CA ARG A 18 -23.04 5.23 1.47
C ARG A 18 -23.34 5.26 2.97
N THR A 19 -23.94 6.33 3.45
CA THR A 19 -24.64 6.37 4.74
C THR A 19 -26.09 5.97 4.52
N SER A 20 -26.50 4.91 5.22
CA SER A 20 -27.89 4.58 5.49
C SER A 20 -28.29 5.18 6.84
N HIS A 21 -29.38 5.94 6.88
CA HIS A 21 -30.48 5.86 7.86
C HIS A 21 -31.24 7.19 7.93
N GLY A 22 -32.56 7.08 7.75
CA GLY A 22 -33.53 8.15 7.94
C GLY A 22 -34.91 7.51 8.08
N GLN A 23 -35.21 7.07 9.31
CA GLN A 23 -36.57 6.75 9.77
C GLN A 23 -37.37 8.06 9.90
N GLN A 24 -38.65 8.04 9.46
CA GLN A 24 -39.81 8.77 10.02
C GLN A 24 -41.03 8.36 9.16
N SER A 25 -42.00 7.60 9.67
CA SER A 25 -43.11 7.94 10.58
C SER A 25 -44.32 8.61 9.90
N ALA A 26 -45.43 7.86 9.94
CA ALA A 26 -46.82 8.27 10.20
C ALA A 26 -47.70 9.01 9.15
N ARG A 27 -48.81 8.30 8.84
CA ARG A 27 -50.24 8.70 8.87
C ARG A 27 -50.84 9.62 7.80
N ARG A 28 -51.81 9.04 7.06
CA ARG A 28 -53.24 9.45 6.80
C ARG A 28 -53.63 8.83 5.44
N GLY A 29 -54.73 8.12 5.19
CA GLY A 29 -56.01 7.99 5.89
C GLY A 29 -57.15 8.63 5.08
N ALA A 30 -57.79 7.88 4.17
CA ALA A 30 -59.19 8.06 3.66
C ALA A 30 -59.47 6.92 2.65
N LYS A 31 -60.29 5.88 2.89
CA LYS A 31 -61.76 5.77 3.09
C LYS A 31 -62.63 6.18 1.88
N ARG A 32 -63.54 5.24 1.55
CA ARG A 32 -64.74 5.29 0.67
C ARG A 32 -64.46 4.95 -0.80
N SER A 33 -65.23 4.12 -1.51
CA SER A 33 -66.52 3.47 -1.24
C SER A 33 -66.82 2.49 -2.38
N ALA A 34 -67.34 1.30 -2.06
CA ALA A 34 -68.16 0.46 -2.95
C ALA A 34 -69.53 1.18 -3.18
N PRO A 35 -70.43 0.81 -4.14
CA PRO A 35 -70.85 -0.59 -4.40
C PRO A 35 -71.34 -0.94 -5.84
N ARG A 36 -71.59 -2.25 -6.09
CA ARG A 36 -72.69 -2.93 -6.86
C ARG A 36 -72.99 -2.43 -8.31
N ALA A 37 -73.25 -3.25 -9.34
CA ALA A 37 -74.06 -4.46 -9.43
C ALA A 37 -74.00 -5.11 -10.83
N GLN A 38 -74.37 -6.40 -10.91
CA GLN A 38 -74.99 -7.14 -12.05
C GLN A 38 -74.09 -7.42 -13.28
N SER A 39 -74.04 -8.60 -13.89
CA SER A 39 -74.84 -9.84 -13.83
C SER A 39 -74.00 -10.99 -14.43
N ALA A 40 -74.30 -12.21 -13.99
CA ALA A 40 -73.68 -13.48 -14.41
C ALA A 40 -74.37 -14.03 -15.69
N PRO A 41 -74.35 -15.35 -16.02
CA PRO A 41 -73.28 -16.37 -16.09
C PRO A 41 -73.35 -17.13 -17.46
N GLY A 42 -72.59 -18.22 -17.64
CA GLY A 42 -73.11 -19.36 -18.43
C GLY A 42 -72.13 -20.05 -19.37
N SER A 43 -72.09 -21.38 -19.29
CA SER A 43 -71.14 -22.32 -19.92
C SER A 43 -71.62 -22.84 -21.31
N PRO A 44 -71.28 -24.06 -21.81
CA PRO A 44 -70.79 -24.36 -23.19
C PRO A 44 -71.85 -25.16 -24.03
N PRO A 45 -71.52 -26.26 -24.75
CA PRO A 45 -70.99 -26.48 -26.12
C PRO A 45 -72.06 -27.00 -27.14
N GLY A 46 -71.70 -27.38 -28.39
CA GLY A 46 -72.43 -28.41 -29.17
C GLY A 46 -72.91 -28.11 -30.61
N GLU A 47 -72.55 -29.03 -31.53
CA GLU A 47 -73.28 -29.67 -32.66
C GLU A 47 -74.41 -29.02 -33.52
N ALA A 48 -74.29 -29.28 -34.83
CA ALA A 48 -75.28 -29.79 -35.81
C ALA A 48 -76.42 -28.92 -36.40
N GLY A 49 -76.73 -29.21 -37.69
CA GLY A 49 -78.02 -29.00 -38.37
C GLY A 49 -78.00 -27.87 -39.44
N LEU A 50 -77.98 -28.17 -40.75
CA LEU A 50 -79.09 -28.56 -41.64
C LEU A 50 -80.15 -27.48 -41.91
N SER A 51 -80.43 -27.29 -43.21
CA SER A 51 -81.66 -26.85 -43.92
C SER A 51 -81.33 -25.73 -44.93
N GLU A 52 -81.44 -25.91 -46.25
CA GLU A 52 -82.55 -26.36 -47.11
C GLU A 52 -83.50 -25.21 -47.51
N SER A 53 -83.95 -25.26 -48.77
CA SER A 53 -84.96 -24.45 -49.47
C SER A 53 -84.45 -23.25 -50.27
N GLN A 54 -84.94 -22.90 -51.46
CA GLN A 54 -85.86 -23.48 -52.44
C GLN A 54 -85.91 -22.50 -53.64
N GLY A 55 -86.30 -22.99 -54.83
CA GLY A 55 -86.75 -22.15 -55.96
C GLY A 55 -86.23 -22.69 -57.31
N LEU A 56 -86.80 -23.74 -57.90
CA LEU A 56 -88.02 -23.81 -58.74
C LEU A 56 -88.02 -22.92 -60.00
N SER A 57 -88.45 -23.57 -61.10
CA SER A 57 -89.15 -23.02 -62.29
C SER A 57 -88.29 -22.80 -63.55
N THR A 58 -88.65 -23.19 -64.78
CA THR A 58 -89.71 -24.04 -65.36
C THR A 58 -89.41 -24.29 -66.86
N ASN A 59 -89.85 -25.45 -67.37
CA ASN A 59 -90.57 -25.67 -68.65
C ASN A 59 -89.96 -25.45 -70.05
N ARG A 60 -90.14 -26.54 -70.83
CA ARG A 60 -90.71 -26.61 -72.21
C ARG A 60 -89.85 -26.00 -73.34
N SER A 61 -89.57 -26.75 -74.41
CA SER A 61 -90.63 -27.09 -75.36
C SER A 61 -90.26 -28.24 -76.31
N LYS A 62 -91.21 -29.17 -76.43
CA LYS A 62 -91.43 -30.08 -77.56
C LYS A 62 -92.02 -29.29 -78.75
N LYS A 63 -91.64 -29.63 -79.99
CA LYS A 63 -92.47 -29.45 -81.21
C LYS A 63 -91.87 -30.30 -82.35
N ALA A 64 -92.50 -31.43 -82.69
CA ALA A 64 -93.47 -31.63 -83.79
C ALA A 64 -92.73 -32.13 -85.06
N GLN A 65 -92.80 -33.42 -85.45
CA GLN A 65 -93.94 -34.15 -86.04
C GLN A 65 -94.64 -33.40 -87.18
N LEU A 66 -94.42 -33.88 -88.41
CA LEU A 66 -95.25 -33.81 -89.61
C LEU A 66 -94.61 -34.83 -90.60
N ALA A 67 -95.02 -36.09 -90.71
CA ALA A 67 -96.29 -36.64 -91.20
C ALA A 67 -96.63 -36.19 -92.64
N LEU A 68 -96.09 -36.91 -93.63
CA LEU A 68 -96.60 -36.93 -95.01
C LEU A 68 -97.14 -38.33 -95.29
N SER A 69 -98.46 -38.46 -95.20
CA SER A 69 -99.23 -39.60 -95.69
C SER A 69 -99.53 -39.43 -97.17
N LEU A 70 -98.92 -40.25 -98.03
CA LEU A 70 -99.32 -40.38 -99.43
C LEU A 70 -100.41 -41.45 -99.51
N ASN A 71 -101.61 -41.02 -99.89
CA ASN A 71 -102.81 -41.82 -100.08
C ASN A 71 -102.92 -42.23 -101.56
N PRO A 72 -102.76 -43.52 -101.95
CA PRO A 72 -102.73 -43.95 -103.35
C PRO A 72 -104.12 -44.39 -103.86
N ALA A 73 -105.13 -43.54 -103.71
CA ALA A 73 -106.54 -43.92 -103.92
C ALA A 73 -107.24 -43.26 -105.14
N SER A 74 -106.51 -42.74 -106.14
CA SER A 74 -107.15 -42.07 -107.30
C SER A 74 -106.82 -42.66 -108.68
N LEU A 75 -106.17 -43.82 -108.78
CA LEU A 75 -105.82 -44.44 -110.07
C LEU A 75 -106.90 -45.40 -110.62
N ASN A 76 -107.92 -45.76 -109.83
CA ASN A 76 -108.96 -46.72 -110.23
C ASN A 76 -110.23 -46.08 -110.85
N GLN A 77 -110.30 -44.75 -110.95
CA GLN A 77 -111.46 -44.06 -111.51
C GLN A 77 -111.38 -43.87 -113.04
N PHE A 78 -110.19 -44.02 -113.63
CA PHE A 78 -109.97 -43.84 -115.08
C PHE A 78 -110.24 -45.13 -115.89
N ASN A 79 -109.90 -46.31 -115.35
CA ASN A 79 -110.19 -47.59 -116.01
C ASN A 79 -111.69 -47.89 -116.11
N ALA A 80 -112.50 -47.41 -115.16
CA ALA A 80 -113.96 -47.59 -115.17
C ALA A 80 -114.69 -46.73 -116.23
N VAL A 81 -114.05 -45.69 -116.77
CA VAL A 81 -114.62 -44.83 -117.82
C VAL A 81 -114.32 -45.38 -119.22
N LEU A 82 -113.16 -46.02 -119.40
CA LEU A 82 -112.75 -46.68 -120.65
C LEU A 82 -113.60 -47.91 -120.98
N GLU A 83 -114.00 -48.72 -119.99
CA GLU A 83 -114.90 -49.86 -120.23
C GLU A 83 -116.34 -49.44 -120.62
N ARG A 84 -116.81 -48.27 -120.15
CA ARG A 84 -118.12 -47.74 -120.55
C ARG A 84 -118.15 -47.17 -121.97
N THR A 85 -117.02 -46.72 -122.51
CA THR A 85 -116.98 -46.13 -123.86
C THR A 85 -116.86 -47.19 -124.96
N VAL A 86 -116.37 -48.40 -124.66
CA VAL A 86 -116.18 -49.46 -125.67
C VAL A 86 -117.46 -50.27 -125.97
N GLN A 87 -118.46 -50.29 -125.09
CA GLN A 87 -119.72 -51.00 -125.34
C GLN A 87 -120.78 -50.21 -126.12
N GLN A 88 -120.55 -48.91 -126.40
CA GLN A 88 -121.54 -48.04 -127.05
C GLN A 88 -121.32 -47.87 -128.57
N TYR A 89 -120.31 -48.50 -129.16
CA TYR A 89 -119.97 -48.39 -130.60
C TYR A 89 -120.29 -49.64 -131.41
N GLY A 90 -121.60 -49.89 -131.59
CA GLY A 90 -122.11 -50.86 -132.55
C GLY A 90 -123.16 -50.22 -133.46
N GLY A 91 -122.71 -49.53 -134.51
CA GLY A 91 -123.56 -49.19 -135.66
C GLY A 91 -123.92 -47.71 -135.84
N ASN A 92 -122.98 -46.88 -136.30
CA ASN A 92 -123.20 -45.81 -137.29
C ASN A 92 -121.91 -44.99 -137.46
N GLU A 93 -121.12 -45.35 -138.48
CA GLU A 93 -119.70 -44.98 -138.66
C GLU A 93 -119.39 -43.52 -139.03
N MET A 94 -120.35 -42.59 -139.01
CA MET A 94 -120.11 -41.21 -139.44
C MET A 94 -120.23 -40.13 -138.34
N ALA A 95 -120.89 -40.41 -137.21
CA ALA A 95 -120.96 -39.50 -136.05
C ALA A 95 -119.78 -39.68 -135.07
N ALA A 96 -119.18 -40.87 -135.03
CA ALA A 96 -118.06 -41.22 -134.15
C ALA A 96 -116.80 -40.36 -134.42
N VAL A 97 -116.61 -39.87 -135.66
CA VAL A 97 -115.42 -39.10 -136.04
C VAL A 97 -115.44 -37.69 -135.42
N ASP A 98 -116.62 -37.06 -135.31
CA ASP A 98 -116.74 -35.72 -134.70
C ASP A 98 -116.74 -35.77 -133.17
N ASP A 99 -117.27 -36.84 -132.57
CA ASP A 99 -117.11 -37.08 -131.13
C ASP A 99 -115.66 -37.36 -130.75
N VAL A 100 -114.93 -38.14 -131.55
CA VAL A 100 -113.48 -38.34 -131.37
C VAL A 100 -112.71 -37.02 -131.52
N ARG A 101 -113.08 -36.14 -132.46
CA ARG A 101 -112.47 -34.79 -132.57
C ARG A 101 -112.76 -33.94 -131.35
N THR A 102 -113.98 -34.00 -130.81
CA THR A 102 -114.38 -33.24 -129.62
C THR A 102 -113.68 -33.77 -128.36
N ILE A 103 -113.53 -35.09 -128.23
CA ILE A 103 -112.77 -35.74 -127.16
C ILE A 103 -111.29 -35.40 -127.29
N LEU A 104 -110.70 -35.41 -128.48
CA LEU A 104 -109.30 -35.02 -128.70
C LEU A 104 -109.06 -33.53 -128.42
N ALA A 105 -110.01 -32.65 -128.78
CA ALA A 105 -109.95 -31.23 -128.42
C ALA A 105 -110.05 -31.01 -126.90
N THR A 106 -110.90 -31.79 -126.23
CA THR A 106 -111.07 -31.75 -124.76
C THR A 106 -109.83 -32.31 -124.05
N MET A 107 -109.28 -33.43 -124.51
CA MET A 107 -108.03 -34.00 -124.00
C MET A 107 -106.86 -33.07 -124.23
N ARG A 108 -106.79 -32.37 -125.36
CA ARG A 108 -105.76 -31.36 -125.60
C ARG A 108 -105.92 -30.17 -124.67
N LYS A 109 -107.14 -29.67 -124.45
CA LYS A 109 -107.41 -28.60 -123.47
C LYS A 109 -107.04 -29.03 -122.05
N GLN A 110 -107.39 -30.25 -121.63
CA GLN A 110 -107.02 -30.79 -120.33
C GLN A 110 -105.50 -31.01 -120.21
N PHE A 111 -104.85 -31.46 -121.27
CA PHE A 111 -103.40 -31.57 -121.32
C PHE A 111 -102.74 -30.20 -121.19
N ASP A 112 -103.20 -29.20 -121.93
CA ASP A 112 -102.68 -27.83 -121.87
C ASP A 112 -102.93 -27.20 -120.50
N GLU A 113 -104.08 -27.45 -119.88
CA GLU A 113 -104.41 -26.98 -118.53
C GLU A 113 -103.55 -27.65 -117.45
N ILE A 114 -103.37 -28.97 -117.51
CA ILE A 114 -102.48 -29.70 -116.59
C ILE A 114 -101.03 -29.29 -116.83
N HIS A 115 -100.61 -29.12 -118.09
CA HIS A 115 -99.26 -28.69 -118.44
C HIS A 115 -98.99 -27.27 -117.92
N LEU A 116 -99.95 -26.35 -118.09
CA LEU A 116 -99.89 -25.01 -117.53
C LEU A 116 -99.88 -25.05 -115.99
N MET A 117 -100.69 -25.90 -115.35
CA MET A 117 -100.66 -26.09 -113.90
C MET A 117 -99.31 -26.66 -113.41
N CYS A 118 -98.73 -27.61 -114.13
CA CYS A 118 -97.40 -28.16 -113.84
C CYS A 118 -96.32 -27.09 -114.01
N GLN A 119 -96.36 -26.30 -115.08
CA GLN A 119 -95.45 -25.16 -115.28
C GLN A 119 -95.59 -24.12 -114.18
N ASN A 120 -96.82 -23.78 -113.77
CA ASN A 120 -97.08 -22.86 -112.67
C ASN A 120 -96.56 -23.41 -111.35
N ARG A 121 -96.80 -24.70 -111.05
CA ARG A 121 -96.26 -25.35 -109.85
C ARG A 121 -94.75 -25.48 -109.86
N GLU A 122 -94.14 -25.70 -111.02
CA GLU A 122 -92.68 -25.74 -111.17
C GLU A 122 -92.09 -24.34 -110.96
N ALA A 123 -92.74 -23.29 -111.47
CA ALA A 123 -92.38 -21.91 -111.19
C ALA A 123 -92.54 -21.56 -109.69
N GLU A 124 -93.64 -21.98 -109.04
CA GLU A 124 -93.82 -21.85 -107.59
C GLU A 124 -92.77 -22.63 -106.80
N PHE A 125 -92.40 -23.83 -107.24
CA PHE A 125 -91.37 -24.63 -106.59
C PHE A 125 -89.99 -23.97 -106.71
N LEU A 126 -89.66 -23.40 -107.88
CA LEU A 126 -88.43 -22.64 -108.08
C LEU A 126 -88.40 -21.38 -107.21
N THR A 127 -89.51 -20.65 -107.08
CA THR A 127 -89.58 -19.48 -106.19
C THR A 127 -89.46 -19.85 -104.71
N LEU A 128 -90.10 -20.94 -104.27
CA LEU A 128 -89.94 -21.47 -102.91
C LEU A 128 -88.52 -21.95 -102.64
N ARG A 129 -87.89 -22.65 -103.59
CA ARG A 129 -86.50 -23.11 -103.47
C ARG A 129 -85.52 -21.94 -103.38
N GLU A 130 -85.72 -20.91 -104.20
CA GLU A 130 -84.94 -19.68 -104.12
C GLU A 130 -85.21 -18.93 -102.80
N GLY A 131 -86.46 -18.92 -102.32
CA GLY A 131 -86.81 -18.38 -101.01
C GLY A 131 -86.13 -19.11 -99.85
N VAL A 132 -86.06 -20.44 -99.90
CA VAL A 132 -85.32 -21.26 -98.92
C VAL A 132 -83.83 -20.94 -98.99
N ARG A 133 -83.24 -20.85 -100.19
CA ARG A 133 -81.83 -20.48 -100.37
C ARG A 133 -81.52 -19.08 -99.79
N GLN A 134 -82.41 -18.12 -100.02
CA GLN A 134 -82.32 -16.78 -99.44
C GLN A 134 -82.46 -16.80 -97.91
N ALA A 135 -83.37 -17.61 -97.38
CA ALA A 135 -83.52 -17.79 -95.93
C ALA A 135 -82.29 -18.46 -95.29
N GLU A 136 -81.70 -19.47 -95.94
CA GLU A 136 -80.48 -20.15 -95.48
C GLU A 136 -79.27 -19.22 -95.50
N THR A 137 -79.09 -18.44 -96.57
CA THR A 137 -78.02 -17.42 -96.64
C THR A 137 -78.23 -16.29 -95.63
N ALA A 138 -79.47 -15.85 -95.42
CA ALA A 138 -79.82 -14.90 -94.35
C ALA A 138 -79.59 -15.50 -92.94
N ASN A 139 -79.82 -16.80 -92.75
CA ASN A 139 -79.58 -17.47 -91.48
C ASN A 139 -78.08 -17.63 -91.21
N LEU A 140 -77.29 -18.00 -92.23
CA LEU A 140 -75.83 -18.11 -92.13
C LEU A 140 -75.18 -16.75 -91.81
N THR A 141 -75.65 -15.67 -92.45
CA THR A 141 -75.18 -14.31 -92.14
C THR A 141 -75.57 -13.88 -90.72
N LYS A 142 -76.77 -14.21 -90.26
CA LYS A 142 -77.16 -14.01 -88.85
C LYS A 142 -76.29 -14.81 -87.90
N GLN A 143 -76.04 -16.09 -88.19
CA GLN A 143 -75.24 -16.97 -87.35
C GLN A 143 -73.78 -16.49 -87.24
N THR A 144 -73.18 -16.07 -88.35
CA THR A 144 -71.83 -15.46 -88.34
C THR A 144 -71.80 -14.11 -87.61
N SER A 145 -72.88 -13.31 -87.67
CA SER A 145 -72.97 -12.08 -86.89
C SER A 145 -73.12 -12.35 -85.39
N LEU A 146 -73.89 -13.37 -85.00
CA LEU A 146 -74.03 -13.82 -83.62
C LEU A 146 -72.70 -14.33 -83.07
N GLN A 147 -71.99 -15.18 -83.82
CA GLN A 147 -70.65 -15.64 -83.45
C GLN A 147 -69.68 -14.47 -83.21
N LYS A 148 -69.68 -13.45 -84.08
CA LYS A 148 -68.85 -12.25 -83.88
C LYS A 148 -69.24 -11.45 -82.64
N VAL A 149 -70.53 -11.42 -82.29
CA VAL A 149 -70.99 -10.75 -81.06
C VAL A 149 -70.61 -11.58 -79.84
N GLU A 150 -70.71 -12.90 -79.89
CA GLU A 150 -70.28 -13.83 -78.84
C GLU A 150 -68.77 -13.77 -78.62
N GLU A 151 -67.96 -13.75 -79.68
CA GLU A 151 -66.50 -13.56 -79.62
C GLU A 151 -66.14 -12.22 -78.97
N ARG A 152 -66.84 -11.14 -79.33
CA ARG A 152 -66.65 -9.82 -78.69
C ARG A 152 -67.08 -9.81 -77.24
N HIS A 153 -68.19 -10.48 -76.91
CA HIS A 153 -68.65 -10.61 -75.54
C HIS A 153 -67.61 -11.38 -74.71
N GLY A 154 -67.11 -12.50 -75.23
CA GLY A 154 -66.04 -13.27 -74.60
C GLY A 154 -64.77 -12.44 -74.39
N ALA A 155 -64.34 -11.68 -75.40
CA ALA A 155 -63.18 -10.79 -75.28
C ALA A 155 -63.37 -9.68 -74.23
N LEU A 156 -64.57 -9.10 -74.14
CA LEU A 156 -64.90 -8.10 -73.11
C LEU A 156 -64.99 -8.72 -71.71
N ASP A 157 -65.48 -9.95 -71.57
CA ASP A 157 -65.46 -10.69 -70.30
C ASP A 157 -64.02 -11.01 -69.87
N ASP A 158 -63.16 -11.44 -70.80
CA ASP A 158 -61.73 -11.66 -70.55
C ASP A 158 -61.02 -10.37 -70.12
N GLU A 159 -61.31 -9.23 -70.79
CA GLU A 159 -60.76 -7.92 -70.40
C GLU A 159 -61.29 -7.47 -69.02
N MET A 160 -62.59 -7.67 -68.76
CA MET A 160 -63.20 -7.35 -67.47
C MET A 160 -62.60 -8.18 -66.34
N THR A 161 -62.40 -9.48 -66.55
CA THR A 161 -61.74 -10.35 -65.56
C THR A 161 -60.27 -9.97 -65.37
N GLN A 162 -59.54 -9.60 -66.42
CA GLN A 162 -58.16 -9.11 -66.32
C GLN A 162 -58.08 -7.81 -65.51
N VAL A 163 -58.97 -6.84 -65.77
CA VAL A 163 -59.04 -5.58 -65.00
C VAL A 163 -59.42 -5.85 -63.55
N GLN A 164 -60.32 -6.81 -63.29
CA GLN A 164 -60.69 -7.22 -61.94
C GLN A 164 -59.48 -7.82 -61.20
N MET A 165 -58.73 -8.72 -61.83
CA MET A 165 -57.50 -9.27 -61.25
C MET A 165 -56.46 -8.19 -60.95
N ALA A 166 -56.24 -7.25 -61.88
CA ALA A 166 -55.33 -6.13 -61.66
C ALA A 166 -55.79 -5.20 -60.52
N THR A 167 -57.10 -5.00 -60.38
CA THR A 167 -57.70 -4.23 -59.29
C THR A 167 -57.49 -4.93 -57.94
N ASP A 168 -57.71 -6.23 -57.88
CA ASP A 168 -57.51 -7.04 -56.68
C ASP A 168 -56.02 -7.06 -56.26
N GLU A 169 -55.10 -7.17 -57.23
CA GLU A 169 -53.66 -7.05 -57.00
C GLU A 169 -53.30 -5.65 -56.46
N ALA A 170 -53.83 -4.58 -57.05
CA ALA A 170 -53.61 -3.22 -56.58
C ALA A 170 -54.13 -3.00 -55.15
N VAL A 171 -55.29 -3.58 -54.82
CA VAL A 171 -55.86 -3.56 -53.45
C VAL A 171 -54.97 -4.33 -52.48
N MET A 172 -54.43 -5.49 -52.88
CA MET A 172 -53.49 -6.26 -52.07
C MET A 172 -52.19 -5.49 -51.84
N ASN A 173 -51.61 -4.89 -52.88
CA ASN A 173 -50.42 -4.05 -52.81
C ASN A 173 -50.63 -2.84 -51.89
N LYS A 174 -51.78 -2.16 -51.99
CA LYS A 174 -52.17 -1.07 -51.08
C LYS A 174 -52.18 -1.54 -49.62
N LYS A 175 -52.73 -2.73 -49.32
CA LYS A 175 -52.73 -3.30 -47.97
C LYS A 175 -51.30 -3.56 -47.47
N VAL A 176 -50.43 -4.12 -48.31
CA VAL A 176 -49.01 -4.36 -47.98
C VAL A 176 -48.29 -3.05 -47.67
N TYR A 177 -48.43 -2.02 -48.51
CA TYR A 177 -47.80 -0.72 -48.27
C TYR A 177 -48.36 -0.02 -47.02
N THR A 178 -49.65 -0.15 -46.75
CA THR A 178 -50.27 0.38 -45.52
C THR A 178 -49.65 -0.28 -44.29
N HIS A 179 -49.48 -1.60 -44.29
CA HIS A 179 -48.85 -2.32 -43.19
C HIS A 179 -47.36 -1.93 -43.02
N ILE A 180 -46.61 -1.76 -44.11
CA ILE A 180 -45.21 -1.30 -44.06
C ILE A 180 -45.12 0.11 -43.45
N LEU A 181 -46.03 1.02 -43.84
CA LEU A 181 -46.09 2.36 -43.29
C LEU A 181 -46.44 2.36 -41.79
N GLU A 182 -47.38 1.54 -41.35
CA GLU A 182 -47.71 1.42 -39.92
C GLU A 182 -46.55 0.84 -39.11
N ARG A 183 -45.86 -0.18 -39.63
CA ARG A 183 -44.68 -0.76 -38.99
C ARG A 183 -43.55 0.25 -38.87
N THR A 184 -43.22 0.96 -39.94
CA THR A 184 -42.14 1.97 -39.94
C THR A 184 -42.46 3.14 -39.01
N LYS A 185 -43.73 3.57 -38.91
CA LYS A 185 -44.17 4.55 -37.90
C LYS A 185 -43.89 4.06 -36.47
N LYS A 186 -44.27 2.81 -36.15
CA LYS A 186 -43.99 2.21 -34.84
C LYS A 186 -42.49 2.12 -34.56
N GLU A 187 -41.68 1.75 -35.55
CA GLU A 187 -40.22 1.70 -35.43
C GLU A 187 -39.62 3.09 -35.17
N ILE A 188 -40.08 4.14 -35.88
CA ILE A 188 -39.68 5.53 -35.64
C ILE A 188 -40.02 5.96 -34.21
N ASP A 189 -41.21 5.65 -33.71
CA ASP A 189 -41.60 6.02 -32.35
C ASP A 189 -40.77 5.29 -31.28
N ILE A 190 -40.43 4.01 -31.50
CA ILE A 190 -39.49 3.27 -30.64
C ILE A 190 -38.11 3.93 -30.64
N LEU A 191 -37.61 4.35 -31.81
CA LEU A 191 -36.32 5.04 -31.93
C LEU A 191 -36.33 6.40 -31.21
N ARG A 192 -37.40 7.19 -31.35
CA ARG A 192 -37.57 8.45 -30.62
C ARG A 192 -37.58 8.25 -29.11
N GLN A 193 -38.29 7.23 -28.62
CA GLN A 193 -38.27 6.89 -27.19
C GLN A 193 -36.87 6.49 -26.71
N ARG A 194 -36.10 5.74 -27.51
CA ARG A 194 -34.71 5.39 -27.19
C ARG A 194 -33.81 6.62 -27.18
N GLN A 195 -33.98 7.53 -28.14
CA GLN A 195 -33.26 8.80 -28.18
C GLN A 195 -33.51 9.63 -26.91
N MET A 196 -34.77 9.82 -26.50
CA MET A 196 -35.11 10.54 -25.27
C MET A 196 -34.47 9.90 -24.01
N LYS A 197 -34.43 8.57 -23.94
CA LYS A 197 -33.77 7.86 -22.82
C LYS A 197 -32.25 8.12 -22.81
N LEU A 198 -31.60 8.11 -23.98
CA LEU A 198 -30.17 8.38 -24.10
C LEU A 198 -29.83 9.83 -23.75
N GLU A 199 -30.64 10.80 -24.21
CA GLU A 199 -30.50 12.21 -23.86
C GLU A 199 -30.64 12.45 -22.35
N ALA A 200 -31.61 11.78 -21.71
CA ALA A 200 -31.78 11.84 -20.25
C ALA A 200 -30.56 11.25 -19.49
N LEU A 201 -30.00 10.14 -19.99
CA LEU A 201 -28.79 9.54 -19.41
C LEU A 201 -27.57 10.46 -19.59
N LEU A 202 -27.41 11.07 -20.75
CA LEU A 202 -26.35 12.03 -21.04
C LEU A 202 -26.47 13.26 -20.14
N GLY A 203 -27.69 13.80 -19.97
CA GLY A 203 -27.96 14.89 -19.03
C GLY A 203 -27.58 14.55 -17.59
N ARG A 204 -27.93 13.35 -17.10
CA ARG A 204 -27.52 12.86 -15.77
C ARG A 204 -26.00 12.74 -15.65
N LYS A 205 -25.33 12.20 -16.66
CA LYS A 205 -23.86 12.05 -16.67
C LYS A 205 -23.15 13.40 -16.70
N ASN A 206 -23.63 14.35 -17.49
CA ASN A 206 -23.13 15.72 -17.48
C ASN A 206 -23.34 16.41 -16.12
N GLY A 207 -24.46 16.14 -15.44
CA GLY A 207 -24.66 16.55 -14.04
C GLY A 207 -23.58 15.99 -13.11
N GLN A 208 -23.36 14.67 -13.14
CA GLN A 208 -22.33 13.99 -12.33
C GLN A 208 -20.93 14.55 -12.58
N VAL A 209 -20.56 14.79 -13.84
CA VAL A 209 -19.24 15.37 -14.20
C VAL A 209 -19.12 16.79 -13.63
N ARG A 210 -20.14 17.64 -13.75
CA ARG A 210 -20.12 18.99 -13.16
C ARG A 210 -19.98 18.97 -11.64
N ASP A 211 -20.62 18.03 -10.97
CA ASP A 211 -20.51 17.88 -9.51
C ASP A 211 -19.14 17.35 -9.08
N GLN A 212 -18.55 16.44 -9.86
CA GLN A 212 -17.16 15.99 -9.66
C GLN A 212 -16.16 17.13 -9.86
N VAL A 213 -16.32 17.95 -10.89
CA VAL A 213 -15.47 19.14 -11.11
C VAL A 213 -15.58 20.11 -9.95
N ARG A 214 -16.78 20.40 -9.46
CA ARG A 214 -16.97 21.26 -8.27
C ARG A 214 -16.34 20.68 -7.00
N SER A 215 -16.45 19.36 -6.82
CA SER A 215 -15.80 18.66 -5.70
C SER A 215 -14.27 18.76 -5.77
N LEU A 216 -13.69 18.52 -6.95
CA LEU A 216 -12.25 18.65 -7.19
C LEU A 216 -11.75 20.08 -6.97
N GLN A 217 -12.48 21.09 -7.46
CA GLN A 217 -12.15 22.49 -7.21
C GLN A 217 -12.16 22.82 -5.71
N LYS A 218 -13.15 22.34 -4.95
CA LYS A 218 -13.19 22.52 -3.50
C LYS A 218 -12.01 21.83 -2.80
N GLN A 219 -11.65 20.61 -3.21
CA GLN A 219 -10.48 19.92 -2.69
C GLN A 219 -9.17 20.67 -3.00
N GLN A 220 -9.04 21.21 -4.20
CA GLN A 220 -7.89 22.02 -4.60
C GLN A 220 -7.78 23.29 -3.76
N GLN A 221 -8.88 24.00 -3.52
CA GLN A 221 -8.90 25.18 -2.65
C GLN A 221 -8.51 24.84 -1.20
N LEU A 222 -8.98 23.70 -0.67
CA LEU A 222 -8.59 23.24 0.67
C LEU A 222 -7.11 22.89 0.73
N LYS A 223 -6.58 22.22 -0.30
CA LYS A 223 -5.15 21.91 -0.41
C LYS A 223 -4.32 23.19 -0.44
N GLU A 224 -4.72 24.18 -1.24
CA GLU A 224 -4.04 25.47 -1.33
C GLU A 224 -4.04 26.21 0.02
N LYS A 225 -5.18 26.26 0.72
CA LYS A 225 -5.25 26.83 2.08
C LYS A 225 -4.32 26.13 3.06
N SER A 226 -4.35 24.79 3.10
CA SER A 226 -3.45 24.02 3.97
C SER A 226 -1.97 24.24 3.62
N SER A 227 -1.65 24.42 2.34
CA SER A 227 -0.29 24.73 1.90
C SER A 227 0.15 26.13 2.33
N GLN A 228 -0.76 27.11 2.31
CA GLN A 228 -0.49 28.47 2.79
C GLN A 228 -0.28 28.48 4.31
N GLU A 229 -1.10 27.77 5.07
CA GLU A 229 -0.96 27.62 6.53
C GLU A 229 0.39 26.96 6.90
N LEU A 230 0.83 25.93 6.17
CA LEU A 230 2.15 25.32 6.38
C LEU A 230 3.31 26.30 6.12
N LEU A 231 3.22 27.10 5.04
CA LEU A 231 4.24 28.11 4.75
C LEU A 231 4.32 29.19 5.83
N GLN A 232 3.18 29.57 6.42
CA GLN A 232 3.14 30.51 7.56
C GLN A 232 3.80 29.91 8.80
N LEU A 233 3.49 28.66 9.14
CA LEU A 233 4.12 27.98 10.27
C LEU A 233 5.64 27.82 10.08
N ASP A 234 6.09 27.50 8.87
CA ASP A 234 7.52 27.41 8.56
C ASP A 234 8.23 28.76 8.76
N PHE A 235 7.58 29.87 8.37
CA PHE A 235 8.08 31.22 8.62
C PHE A 235 8.16 31.55 10.11
N GLU A 236 7.12 31.24 10.89
CA GLU A 236 7.09 31.43 12.34
C GLU A 236 8.19 30.62 13.06
N ILE A 237 8.36 29.35 12.69
CA ILE A 237 9.43 28.49 13.22
C ILE A 237 10.80 29.07 12.87
N GLY A 238 10.98 29.58 11.64
CA GLY A 238 12.20 30.26 11.22
C GLY A 238 12.50 31.50 12.07
N ALA A 239 11.50 32.34 12.30
CA ALA A 239 11.63 33.52 13.15
C ALA A 239 11.97 33.16 14.61
N GLU A 240 11.32 32.13 15.17
CA GLU A 240 11.60 31.68 16.53
C GLU A 240 13.02 31.11 16.67
N ARG A 241 13.49 30.34 15.69
CA ARG A 241 14.89 29.85 15.65
C ARG A 241 15.88 31.01 15.65
N ASN A 242 15.67 32.01 14.80
CA ASN A 242 16.51 33.20 14.75
C ASN A 242 16.54 33.93 16.11
N LEU A 243 15.40 34.06 16.79
CA LEU A 243 15.33 34.70 18.11
C LEU A 243 16.10 33.88 19.18
N ARG A 244 15.97 32.55 19.14
CA ARG A 244 16.72 31.66 20.04
C ARG A 244 18.23 31.76 19.79
N ASP A 245 18.66 31.78 18.54
CA ASP A 245 20.07 31.91 18.16
C ASP A 245 20.65 33.26 18.60
N GLN A 246 19.89 34.35 18.45
CA GLN A 246 20.26 35.67 18.97
C GLN A 246 20.43 35.67 20.50
N SER A 247 19.48 35.06 21.22
CA SER A 247 19.54 34.91 22.68
C SER A 247 20.76 34.07 23.12
N LEU A 248 21.02 32.96 22.43
CA LEU A 248 22.20 32.12 22.68
C LEU A 248 23.50 32.87 22.44
N SER A 249 23.59 33.65 21.35
CA SER A 249 24.76 34.50 21.06
C SER A 249 24.97 35.52 22.18
N SER A 250 23.91 36.21 22.62
CA SER A 250 23.97 37.17 23.72
C SER A 250 24.46 36.55 25.03
N ILE A 251 23.97 35.34 25.37
CA ILE A 251 24.41 34.58 26.55
C ILE A 251 25.89 34.18 26.41
N GLN A 252 26.31 33.71 25.24
CA GLN A 252 27.70 33.34 24.98
C GLN A 252 28.65 34.53 25.12
N GLU A 253 28.28 35.69 24.58
CA GLU A 253 29.03 36.95 24.76
C GLU A 253 29.12 37.34 26.23
N ALA A 254 28.03 37.25 27.00
CA ALA A 254 28.03 37.53 28.43
C ALA A 254 28.94 36.56 29.23
N ILE A 255 28.91 35.26 28.91
CA ILE A 255 29.78 34.25 29.50
C ILE A 255 31.24 34.57 29.16
N GLN A 256 31.53 34.90 27.91
CA GLN A 256 32.88 35.24 27.47
C GLN A 256 33.40 36.50 28.20
N GLY A 257 32.58 37.53 28.31
CA GLY A 257 32.90 38.74 29.09
C GLY A 257 33.21 38.43 30.56
N LYS A 258 32.45 37.53 31.20
CA LYS A 258 32.75 37.08 32.57
C LYS A 258 34.05 36.26 32.66
N LYS A 259 34.32 35.37 31.71
CA LYS A 259 35.58 34.61 31.64
C LYS A 259 36.78 35.55 31.53
N ASP A 260 36.69 36.57 30.67
CA ASP A 260 37.76 37.55 30.48
C ASP A 260 37.96 38.41 31.73
N SER A 261 36.88 38.82 32.40
CA SER A 261 36.96 39.52 33.69
C SER A 261 37.64 38.69 34.78
N ILE A 262 37.26 37.41 34.93
CA ILE A 262 37.91 36.48 35.87
C ILE A 262 39.38 36.29 35.53
N ARG A 263 39.73 36.18 34.24
CA ARG A 263 41.11 36.05 33.77
C ARG A 263 41.93 37.27 34.17
N ARG A 264 41.45 38.48 33.88
CA ARG A 264 42.10 39.74 34.28
C ARG A 264 42.30 39.83 35.80
N ARG A 265 41.30 39.45 36.59
CA ARG A 265 41.41 39.42 38.06
C ARG A 265 42.50 38.45 38.52
N ARG A 266 42.53 37.23 37.97
CA ARG A 266 43.57 36.24 38.29
C ARG A 266 44.96 36.73 37.90
N ASP A 267 45.10 37.35 36.74
CA ASP A 267 46.38 37.89 36.28
C ASP A 267 46.83 39.07 37.16
N PHE A 268 45.88 39.90 37.61
CA PHE A 268 46.14 40.96 38.58
C PHE A 268 46.55 40.42 39.96
N ASP A 269 45.88 39.38 40.47
CA ASP A 269 46.23 38.74 41.74
C ASP A 269 47.62 38.08 41.68
N LYS A 270 47.97 37.45 40.56
CA LYS A 270 49.33 36.93 40.30
C LYS A 270 50.37 38.04 40.31
N TRP A 271 50.10 39.13 39.60
CA TRP A 271 50.99 40.30 39.56
C TRP A 271 51.18 40.89 40.96
N ARG A 272 50.09 41.03 41.74
CA ARG A 272 50.16 41.48 43.14
C ARG A 272 51.00 40.54 44.01
N HIS A 273 50.81 39.22 43.88
CA HIS A 273 51.60 38.24 44.62
C HIS A 273 53.08 38.31 44.24
N GLN A 274 53.38 38.47 42.96
CA GLN A 274 54.75 38.64 42.47
C GLN A 274 55.40 39.90 43.02
N ILE A 275 54.69 41.04 43.04
CA ILE A 275 55.18 42.28 43.67
C ILE A 275 55.40 42.09 45.16
N ALA A 276 54.45 41.47 45.87
CA ALA A 276 54.59 41.22 47.29
C ALA A 276 55.81 40.32 47.59
N LEU A 277 56.05 39.30 46.76
CA LEU A 277 57.21 38.43 46.87
C LEU A 277 58.53 39.18 46.59
N GLN A 278 58.54 40.05 45.57
CA GLN A 278 59.69 40.90 45.25
C GLN A 278 59.99 41.86 46.41
N ALA A 279 58.98 42.57 46.91
CA ALA A 279 59.12 43.47 48.06
C ALA A 279 59.57 42.73 49.33
N ALA A 280 59.05 41.53 49.60
CA ALA A 280 59.49 40.70 50.71
C ALA A 280 60.95 40.26 50.54
N THR A 281 61.36 39.88 49.32
CA THR A 281 62.73 39.49 49.00
C THR A 281 63.69 40.68 49.14
N GLU A 282 63.28 41.87 48.68
CA GLU A 282 64.03 43.12 48.83
C GLU A 282 64.18 43.51 50.29
N ALA A 283 63.10 43.44 51.09
CA ALA A 283 63.14 43.68 52.53
C ALA A 283 64.01 42.65 53.27
N PHE A 284 63.96 41.38 52.87
CA PHE A 284 64.83 40.34 53.39
C PHE A 284 66.31 40.61 53.05
N ASN A 285 66.61 40.98 51.80
CA ASN A 285 67.97 41.32 51.40
C ASN A 285 68.50 42.57 52.12
N ALA A 286 67.65 43.58 52.35
CA ALA A 286 68.01 44.75 53.15
C ALA A 286 68.30 44.38 54.62
N SER A 287 67.53 43.49 55.21
CA SER A 287 67.73 43.02 56.59
C SER A 287 68.84 41.97 56.73
N ALA A 288 69.17 41.24 55.67
CA ALA A 288 70.23 40.23 55.64
C ALA A 288 71.60 40.83 55.97
N GLY A 289 71.88 42.07 55.56
CA GLY A 289 73.11 42.77 55.94
C GLY A 289 73.22 43.01 57.44
N LYS A 290 72.11 43.41 58.09
CA LYS A 290 72.05 43.60 59.55
C LYS A 290 72.17 42.27 60.28
N LEU A 291 71.51 41.21 59.80
CA LEU A 291 71.60 39.85 60.36
C LEU A 291 73.00 39.27 60.26
N ARG A 292 73.70 39.44 59.12
CA ARG A 292 75.10 39.02 58.99
C ARG A 292 76.02 39.76 59.97
N LYS A 293 75.80 41.06 60.17
CA LYS A 293 76.55 41.84 61.18
C LYS A 293 76.25 41.37 62.61
N LEU A 294 74.98 41.09 62.92
CA LEU A 294 74.56 40.58 64.23
C LEU A 294 75.20 39.21 64.51
N TYR A 295 75.16 38.30 63.53
CA TYR A 295 75.78 36.98 63.63
C TYR A 295 77.30 37.07 63.81
N ALA A 296 77.98 37.94 63.06
CA ALA A 296 79.41 38.18 63.23
C ALA A 296 79.74 38.71 64.63
N PHE A 297 78.93 39.64 65.15
CA PHE A 297 79.08 40.16 66.52
C PHE A 297 78.84 39.07 67.57
N GLU A 298 77.79 38.27 67.41
CA GLU A 298 77.46 37.15 68.29
C GLU A 298 78.57 36.09 68.29
N LYS A 299 79.16 35.78 67.13
CA LYS A 299 80.33 34.90 67.04
C LYS A 299 81.58 35.47 67.70
N LEU A 300 81.85 36.77 67.53
CA LEU A 300 82.99 37.43 68.20
C LEU A 300 82.81 37.44 69.72
N MET A 301 81.61 37.79 70.21
CA MET A 301 81.27 37.80 71.63
C MET A 301 81.30 36.38 72.22
N GLY A 302 80.77 35.39 71.50
CA GLY A 302 80.85 33.98 71.87
C GLY A 302 82.30 33.50 72.01
N ASN A 303 83.17 33.80 71.05
CA ASN A 303 84.60 33.49 71.13
C ASN A 303 85.30 34.22 72.29
N ALA A 304 84.96 35.49 72.53
CA ALA A 304 85.54 36.26 73.64
C ALA A 304 85.14 35.68 75.00
N LEU A 305 83.87 35.34 75.18
CA LEU A 305 83.36 34.68 76.39
C LEU A 305 83.99 33.31 76.57
N GLN A 306 84.08 32.52 75.50
CA GLN A 306 84.74 31.21 75.54
C GLN A 306 86.21 31.33 75.98
N ARG A 307 86.94 32.35 75.50
CA ARG A 307 88.31 32.63 75.95
C ARG A 307 88.39 33.03 77.42
N ILE A 308 87.46 33.85 77.92
CA ILE A 308 87.39 34.24 79.34
C ILE A 308 87.11 33.01 80.22
N ILE A 309 86.17 32.16 79.79
CA ILE A 309 85.83 30.92 80.50
C ILE A 309 87.05 29.99 80.54
N TYR A 310 87.74 29.78 79.41
CA TYR A 310 88.96 28.96 79.41
C TYR A 310 90.04 29.54 80.32
N ALA A 311 90.29 30.85 80.28
CA ALA A 311 91.28 31.48 81.16
C ALA A 311 90.89 31.46 82.66
N GLN A 312 89.59 31.40 82.97
CA GLN A 312 89.10 31.22 84.33
C GLN A 312 89.26 29.77 84.77
N VAL A 313 88.92 28.82 83.91
CA VAL A 313 89.10 27.37 84.15
C VAL A 313 90.58 27.06 84.36
N GLU A 314 91.46 27.57 83.50
CA GLU A 314 92.91 27.39 83.63
C GLU A 314 93.47 27.94 84.94
N ARG A 315 93.03 29.15 85.36
CA ARG A 315 93.39 29.69 86.69
C ARG A 315 92.86 28.83 87.84
N SER A 316 91.62 28.35 87.75
CA SER A 316 91.03 27.48 88.77
C SER A 316 91.71 26.12 88.82
N GLN A 317 92.13 25.60 87.68
CA GLN A 317 92.81 24.32 87.56
C GLN A 317 94.24 24.42 88.11
N ALA A 318 94.96 25.51 87.85
CA ALA A 318 96.25 25.75 88.49
C ALA A 318 96.14 25.86 90.03
N THR A 319 95.09 26.50 90.56
CA THR A 319 94.85 26.53 92.01
C THR A 319 94.43 25.17 92.55
N GLU A 320 93.59 24.43 91.84
CA GLU A 320 93.14 23.08 92.22
C GLU A 320 94.30 22.08 92.17
N GLU A 321 95.19 22.14 91.18
CA GLU A 321 96.43 21.36 91.09
C GLU A 321 97.37 21.68 92.25
N GLY A 322 97.45 22.96 92.67
CA GLY A 322 98.14 23.36 93.89
C GLY A 322 97.57 22.67 95.13
N PHE A 323 96.25 22.72 95.31
CA PHE A 323 95.57 22.02 96.42
C PHE A 323 95.62 20.51 96.29
N GLN A 324 95.63 19.96 95.08
CA GLN A 324 95.75 18.53 94.79
C GLN A 324 97.14 18.04 95.17
N LYS A 325 98.19 18.79 94.84
CA LYS A 325 99.57 18.48 95.23
C LYS A 325 99.74 18.54 96.75
N ILE A 326 99.10 19.50 97.41
CA ILE A 326 99.05 19.55 98.87
C ILE A 326 98.27 18.35 99.42
N ARG A 327 97.12 17.98 98.83
CA ARG A 327 96.32 16.79 99.14
C ARG A 327 97.13 15.50 99.01
N GLU A 328 97.86 15.34 97.92
CA GLU A 328 98.70 14.17 97.63
C GLU A 328 99.84 14.04 98.63
N VAL A 329 100.46 15.16 99.04
CA VAL A 329 101.55 15.16 100.02
C VAL A 329 101.04 14.99 101.46
N THR A 330 99.86 15.50 101.80
CA THR A 330 99.34 15.50 103.18
C THR A 330 98.32 14.39 103.47
N GLY A 331 97.72 13.79 102.44
CA GLY A 331 96.65 12.80 102.55
C GLY A 331 95.31 13.36 103.03
N LEU A 332 95.18 14.68 103.17
CA LEU A 332 93.99 15.33 103.70
C LEU A 332 93.07 15.76 102.57
N THR A 333 91.97 15.04 102.36
CA THR A 333 91.05 15.26 101.25
C THR A 333 90.22 16.55 101.34
N ASP A 334 90.13 17.15 102.53
CA ASP A 334 89.34 18.35 102.79
C ASP A 334 90.26 19.58 102.93
N VAL A 335 89.98 20.64 102.17
CA VAL A 335 90.78 21.87 102.12
C VAL A 335 90.75 22.57 103.48
N ASP A 336 89.62 22.57 104.17
CA ASP A 336 89.49 23.15 105.51
C ASP A 336 90.23 22.31 106.57
N ALA A 337 90.32 20.98 106.38
CA ALA A 337 91.13 20.10 107.22
C ALA A 337 92.63 20.24 106.97
N ILE A 338 93.07 20.50 105.74
CA ILE A 338 94.48 20.85 105.44
C ILE A 338 94.87 22.11 106.21
N VAL A 339 94.03 23.14 106.16
CA VAL A 339 94.27 24.41 106.85
C VAL A 339 94.26 24.20 108.37
N GLN A 340 93.30 23.46 108.92
CA GLN A 340 93.23 23.17 110.37
C GLN A 340 94.36 22.25 110.88
N LYS A 341 94.76 21.22 110.12
CA LYS A 341 95.88 20.34 110.50
C LYS A 341 97.24 21.00 110.39
N PHE A 342 97.39 21.97 109.49
CA PHE A 342 98.59 22.81 109.46
C PHE A 342 98.69 23.68 110.73
N LEU A 343 97.54 24.13 111.26
CA LEU A 343 97.47 24.88 112.52
C LEU A 343 97.60 24.00 113.78
N ASN A 344 97.23 22.71 113.75
CA ASN A 344 97.20 21.80 114.91
C ASN A 344 98.20 20.61 114.85
N ARG A 345 99.16 20.65 113.93
CA ARG A 345 100.07 19.54 113.59
C ARG A 345 100.75 18.88 114.79
N ASP A 346 101.21 19.68 115.75
CA ASP A 346 102.04 19.18 116.85
C ASP A 346 101.22 18.47 117.95
N VAL A 347 99.89 18.68 117.98
CA VAL A 347 98.98 18.06 118.98
C VAL A 347 98.46 16.69 118.50
N GLU A 348 98.33 16.47 117.18
CA GLU A 348 97.81 15.22 116.62
C GLU A 348 98.84 14.10 116.47
N GLU A 349 100.14 14.42 116.35
CA GLU A 349 101.21 13.41 116.23
C GLU A 349 101.28 12.49 117.47
N GLN A 350 100.93 13.02 118.64
CA GLN A 350 100.94 12.29 119.90
C GLN A 350 99.74 11.33 120.03
N HIS A 351 98.61 11.63 119.37
CA HIS A 351 97.37 10.85 119.44
C HIS A 351 97.31 9.73 118.39
N LEU A 352 97.96 9.90 117.23
CA LEU A 352 97.98 8.92 116.13
C LEU A 352 98.79 7.65 116.42
N ARG A 353 99.77 7.69 117.33
CA ARG A 353 100.52 6.48 117.76
C ARG A 353 99.67 5.46 118.51
N GLU A 354 98.60 5.90 119.18
CA GLU A 354 97.74 5.02 119.97
C GLU A 354 96.67 4.32 119.11
N SER A 355 96.18 4.98 118.06
CA SER A 355 95.09 4.48 117.23
C SER A 355 95.53 3.48 116.13
N VAL A 356 96.76 3.58 115.61
CA VAL A 356 97.28 2.65 114.57
C VAL A 356 97.31 1.20 115.05
N ARG A 357 97.55 0.98 116.35
CA ARG A 357 97.57 -0.37 116.94
C ARG A 357 96.20 -1.07 116.91
N GLU A 358 95.11 -0.32 116.84
CA GLU A 358 93.74 -0.84 116.96
C GLU A 358 93.09 -1.12 115.59
N ALA A 359 93.53 -0.44 114.53
CA ALA A 359 92.92 -0.51 113.19
C ALA A 359 93.39 -1.70 112.35
N GLU A 360 94.63 -2.20 112.55
CA GLU A 360 95.17 -3.35 111.81
C GLU A 360 94.36 -4.64 112.06
N ALA A 361 93.69 -4.76 113.21
CA ALA A 361 92.88 -5.92 113.57
C ALA A 361 91.54 -6.03 112.80
N LYS A 362 91.01 -4.94 112.23
CA LYS A 362 89.67 -4.92 111.59
C LYS A 362 89.70 -5.12 110.07
N LEU A 363 90.83 -4.90 109.41
CA LEU A 363 90.93 -4.87 107.94
C LEU A 363 90.89 -6.27 107.29
N GLU A 364 91.28 -7.30 108.03
CA GLU A 364 91.38 -8.66 107.47
C GLU A 364 90.03 -9.38 107.37
N MET A 365 89.00 -8.91 108.07
CA MET A 365 87.66 -9.52 108.07
C MET A 365 86.84 -9.17 106.81
N MET A 366 87.11 -8.03 106.16
CA MET A 366 86.27 -7.47 105.10
C MET A 366 86.66 -7.88 103.68
N LYS A 367 87.86 -8.46 103.47
CA LYS A 367 88.32 -8.92 102.15
C LYS A 367 87.61 -10.19 101.66
N GLY A 368 87.02 -11.00 102.54
CA GLY A 368 86.37 -12.26 102.17
C GLY A 368 85.01 -12.13 101.46
N ARG A 369 84.25 -11.05 101.71
CA ARG A 369 82.86 -10.93 101.22
C ARG A 369 82.73 -10.35 99.80
N PHE A 370 83.81 -9.83 99.22
CA PHE A 370 83.77 -9.14 97.94
C PHE A 370 83.93 -10.06 96.71
N ALA A 371 84.40 -11.29 96.91
CA ALA A 371 84.66 -12.23 95.80
C ALA A 371 83.40 -12.93 95.26
N GLU A 372 82.30 -12.98 96.01
CA GLU A 372 81.14 -13.85 95.74
C GLU A 372 80.11 -13.23 94.77
N VAL A 373 80.04 -11.90 94.68
CA VAL A 373 79.00 -11.18 93.92
C VAL A 373 79.35 -11.00 92.44
N LYS A 374 80.63 -11.14 92.07
CA LYS A 374 81.12 -10.89 90.70
C LYS A 374 80.84 -12.02 89.70
N ALA A 375 80.43 -13.20 90.16
CA ALA A 375 80.29 -14.38 89.30
C ALA A 375 78.89 -14.58 88.66
N ARG A 376 77.92 -13.69 88.87
CA ARG A 376 76.50 -13.99 88.59
C ARG A 376 75.82 -13.18 87.48
N THR A 377 76.53 -12.40 86.67
CA THR A 377 75.83 -11.49 85.73
C THR A 377 76.64 -11.21 84.46
N ASP A 378 76.76 -12.19 83.58
CA ASP A 378 77.16 -11.99 82.19
C ASP A 378 76.40 -12.98 81.27
N GLY A 379 75.47 -12.48 80.43
CA GLY A 379 74.87 -13.21 79.31
C GLY A 379 73.34 -13.13 79.13
N MET A 380 72.84 -12.21 78.28
CA MET A 380 71.58 -12.39 77.51
C MET A 380 71.48 -11.34 76.37
N THR A 381 71.50 -11.78 75.11
CA THR A 381 71.29 -10.99 73.87
C THR A 381 69.98 -11.42 73.17
N PHE A 382 69.34 -10.49 72.44
CA PHE A 382 68.00 -10.64 71.85
C PHE A 382 68.09 -10.81 70.31
N ASP A 383 67.60 -11.94 69.78
CA ASP A 383 67.47 -12.22 68.34
C ASP A 383 66.07 -11.82 67.81
N THR A 384 66.00 -11.31 66.58
CA THR A 384 64.76 -10.95 65.87
C THR A 384 64.66 -11.70 64.54
N ASP A 385 63.71 -12.64 64.46
CA ASP A 385 63.49 -13.55 63.32
C ASP A 385 62.45 -12.97 62.33
N GLY A 386 62.87 -12.74 61.08
CA GLY A 386 62.13 -11.98 60.04
C GLY A 386 61.45 -12.81 58.94
N SER A 387 61.06 -14.07 59.17
CA SER A 387 60.61 -14.97 58.10
C SER A 387 59.09 -15.21 57.99
N LYS A 388 58.26 -14.78 58.96
CA LYS A 388 56.80 -15.08 58.95
C LYS A 388 55.92 -14.01 58.30
N THR A 389 56.48 -12.84 57.99
CA THR A 389 55.69 -11.70 57.48
C THR A 389 55.36 -11.85 56.00
N ARG A 390 56.12 -12.62 55.22
CA ARG A 390 55.97 -12.71 53.75
C ARG A 390 54.85 -13.66 53.31
N GLU A 391 54.57 -14.74 54.03
CA GLU A 391 53.45 -15.66 53.74
C GLU A 391 52.09 -15.00 54.01
N LEU A 392 51.98 -14.21 55.07
CA LEU A 392 50.77 -13.43 55.37
C LEU A 392 50.40 -12.43 54.26
N TYR A 393 51.37 -11.82 53.59
CA TYR A 393 51.08 -10.93 52.45
C TYR A 393 50.62 -11.70 51.21
N VAL A 394 51.10 -12.93 50.99
CA VAL A 394 50.68 -13.77 49.86
C VAL A 394 49.25 -14.27 50.06
N GLU A 395 48.89 -14.72 51.27
CA GLU A 395 47.51 -15.13 51.59
C GLU A 395 46.53 -13.95 51.46
N VAL A 396 46.92 -12.74 51.89
CA VAL A 396 46.11 -11.53 51.74
C VAL A 396 45.93 -11.17 50.26
N GLU A 397 46.97 -11.32 49.44
CA GLU A 397 46.89 -11.05 48.00
C GLU A 397 46.03 -12.09 47.26
N GLU A 398 46.05 -13.35 47.68
CA GLU A 398 45.18 -14.41 47.16
C GLU A 398 43.71 -14.16 47.51
N CYS A 399 43.40 -13.81 48.76
CA CYS A 399 42.06 -13.42 49.18
C CYS A 399 41.53 -12.18 48.43
N ASP A 400 42.37 -11.17 48.21
CA ASP A 400 41.97 -9.96 47.45
C ASP A 400 41.70 -10.29 45.97
N ASN A 401 42.47 -11.22 45.39
CA ASN A 401 42.25 -11.70 44.03
C ASN A 401 40.97 -12.53 43.90
N GLU A 402 40.62 -13.36 44.89
CA GLU A 402 39.34 -14.07 44.92
C GLU A 402 38.15 -13.12 45.07
N LEU A 403 38.27 -12.10 45.93
CA LEU A 403 37.26 -11.06 46.10
C LEU A 403 37.02 -10.30 44.78
N LYS A 404 38.09 -9.92 44.06
CA LYS A 404 37.99 -9.27 42.75
C LYS A 404 37.30 -10.15 41.70
N LYS A 405 37.61 -11.46 41.68
CA LYS A 405 36.92 -12.42 40.80
C LYS A 405 35.43 -12.53 41.14
N ALA A 406 35.09 -12.66 42.42
CA ALA A 406 33.70 -12.73 42.88
C ALA A 406 32.90 -11.47 42.53
N LEU A 407 33.48 -10.28 42.73
CA LEU A 407 32.87 -9.00 42.34
C LEU A 407 32.63 -8.91 40.83
N LYS A 408 33.61 -9.34 40.02
CA LYS A 408 33.46 -9.38 38.55
C LYS A 408 32.33 -10.33 38.11
N HIS A 409 32.23 -11.51 38.73
CA HIS A 409 31.13 -12.44 38.47
C HIS A 409 29.77 -11.86 38.90
N HIS A 410 29.71 -11.18 40.04
CA HIS A 410 28.49 -10.51 40.50
C HIS A 410 28.05 -9.42 39.51
N THR A 411 28.95 -8.56 39.05
CA THR A 411 28.61 -7.53 38.05
C THR A 411 28.15 -8.15 36.73
N GLN A 412 28.82 -9.21 36.26
CA GLN A 412 28.41 -9.90 35.03
C GLN A 412 27.03 -10.56 35.17
N ASN A 413 26.74 -11.17 36.32
CA ASN A 413 25.44 -11.80 36.58
C ASN A 413 24.34 -10.76 36.72
N ARG A 414 24.62 -9.62 37.36
CA ARG A 414 23.70 -8.47 37.42
C ARG A 414 23.37 -7.94 36.02
N ASP A 415 24.37 -7.77 35.17
CA ASP A 415 24.17 -7.28 33.80
C ASP A 415 23.47 -8.32 32.91
N LYS A 416 23.70 -9.62 33.13
CA LYS A 416 22.93 -10.70 32.50
C LYS A 416 21.47 -10.65 32.95
N LEU A 417 21.22 -10.53 34.25
CA LEU A 417 19.88 -10.42 34.82
C LEU A 417 19.14 -9.19 34.27
N GLN A 418 19.78 -8.03 34.23
CA GLN A 418 19.18 -6.83 33.66
C GLN A 418 18.80 -7.01 32.18
N ARG A 419 19.67 -7.67 31.39
CA ARG A 419 19.37 -7.99 30.00
C ARG A 419 18.20 -8.96 29.85
N THR A 420 18.15 -10.03 30.65
CA THR A 420 17.03 -10.98 30.62
C THR A 420 15.73 -10.35 31.10
N THR A 421 15.76 -9.48 32.12
CA THR A 421 14.58 -8.71 32.56
C THR A 421 14.04 -7.82 31.45
N VAL A 422 14.90 -7.08 30.75
CA VAL A 422 14.47 -6.23 29.62
C VAL A 422 13.89 -7.07 28.48
N GLN A 423 14.49 -8.23 28.18
CA GLN A 423 13.96 -9.15 27.17
C GLN A 423 12.59 -9.72 27.58
N LEU A 424 12.41 -10.12 28.84
CA LEU A 424 11.13 -10.60 29.36
C LEU A 424 10.05 -9.52 29.28
N ASP A 425 10.37 -8.26 29.62
CA ASP A 425 9.47 -7.13 29.47
C ASP A 425 9.07 -6.87 28.01
N GLN A 426 10.03 -6.98 27.09
CA GLN A 426 9.76 -6.85 25.65
C GLN A 426 8.82 -7.97 25.17
N THR A 427 9.09 -9.22 25.58
CA THR A 427 8.23 -10.38 25.29
C THR A 427 6.83 -10.15 25.86
N ARG A 428 6.70 -9.71 27.11
CA ARG A 428 5.40 -9.40 27.73
C ARG A 428 4.64 -8.32 26.95
N ARG A 429 5.29 -7.23 26.55
CA ARG A 429 4.64 -6.16 25.76
C ARG A 429 4.22 -6.64 24.36
N TRP A 430 5.04 -7.48 23.72
CA TRP A 430 4.72 -8.10 22.44
C TRP A 430 3.51 -9.02 22.57
N ILE A 431 3.49 -9.86 23.60
CA ILE A 431 2.37 -10.74 23.93
C ILE A 431 1.08 -9.93 24.16
N LEU A 432 1.10 -8.90 25.02
CA LEU A 432 -0.07 -8.05 25.27
C LEU A 432 -0.56 -7.30 24.02
N ARG A 433 0.32 -7.10 23.04
CA ARG A 433 -0.05 -6.52 21.74
C ARG A 433 -0.74 -7.56 20.87
N ILE A 434 -0.22 -8.78 20.81
CA ILE A 434 -0.85 -9.89 20.08
C ILE A 434 -2.20 -10.24 20.70
N ASN A 435 -2.30 -10.31 22.03
CA ASN A 435 -3.55 -10.56 22.72
C ASN A 435 -4.62 -9.51 22.35
N ARG A 436 -4.26 -8.22 22.34
CA ARG A 436 -5.17 -7.15 21.87
C ARG A 436 -5.56 -7.30 20.40
N PHE A 437 -4.64 -7.69 19.54
CA PHE A 437 -4.91 -7.91 18.11
C PHE A 437 -5.85 -9.11 17.88
N LEU A 438 -5.59 -10.24 18.53
CA LEU A 438 -6.45 -11.43 18.45
C LEU A 438 -7.83 -11.16 19.04
N HIS A 439 -7.90 -10.39 20.12
CA HIS A 439 -9.16 -9.92 20.70
C HIS A 439 -9.94 -9.01 19.75
N ALA A 440 -9.28 -8.06 19.08
CA ALA A 440 -9.91 -7.16 18.11
C ALA A 440 -10.50 -7.90 16.89
N ILE A 441 -9.93 -9.06 16.53
CA ILE A 441 -10.43 -9.94 15.47
C ILE A 441 -11.56 -10.86 15.96
N GLY A 442 -11.77 -10.95 17.27
CA GLY A 442 -12.76 -11.83 17.90
C GLY A 442 -12.33 -13.29 17.95
N LEU A 443 -11.03 -13.58 17.88
CA LEU A 443 -10.49 -14.94 17.97
C LEU A 443 -10.20 -15.39 19.40
N GLU A 444 -9.98 -14.45 20.32
CA GLU A 444 -9.61 -14.75 21.71
C GLU A 444 -10.20 -13.74 22.70
N GLU A 445 -10.53 -14.18 23.91
CA GLU A 445 -10.90 -13.29 25.01
C GLU A 445 -9.65 -12.58 25.58
N PRO A 446 -9.78 -11.32 26.05
CA PRO A 446 -8.65 -10.55 26.50
C PRO A 446 -8.11 -11.14 27.80
N GLN A 447 -6.87 -11.64 27.79
CA GLN A 447 -6.23 -12.22 28.96
C GLN A 447 -5.28 -11.20 29.61
N THR A 448 -5.40 -11.03 30.93
CA THR A 448 -4.48 -10.18 31.69
C THR A 448 -3.25 -10.98 32.11
N ILE A 449 -2.11 -10.67 31.49
CA ILE A 449 -0.82 -11.27 31.84
C ILE A 449 -0.14 -10.36 32.86
N ASP A 450 -0.52 -10.57 34.12
CA ASP A 450 -0.07 -9.74 35.24
C ASP A 450 1.29 -10.19 35.80
N SER A 451 1.68 -11.45 35.57
CA SER A 451 2.93 -12.07 36.02
C SER A 451 3.67 -12.77 34.86
N PHE A 452 5.01 -12.81 34.95
CA PHE A 452 5.87 -13.52 33.98
C PHE A 452 5.65 -15.04 33.99
N GLU A 453 5.18 -15.61 35.09
CA GLU A 453 4.89 -17.04 35.20
C GLU A 453 3.77 -17.50 34.27
N LYS A 454 2.89 -16.57 33.87
CA LYS A 454 1.78 -16.85 32.94
C LYS A 454 2.17 -16.77 31.47
N VAL A 455 3.38 -16.26 31.15
CA VAL A 455 3.84 -16.08 29.77
C VAL A 455 3.96 -17.42 29.01
N PRO A 456 4.59 -18.48 29.56
CA PRO A 456 4.68 -19.77 28.88
C PRO A 456 3.29 -20.37 28.58
N SER A 457 2.39 -20.37 29.56
CA SER A 457 1.03 -20.89 29.40
C SER A 457 0.22 -20.11 28.35
N TYR A 458 0.44 -18.80 28.24
CA TYR A 458 -0.18 -18.00 27.17
C TYR A 458 0.40 -18.33 25.78
N LEU A 459 1.71 -18.57 25.68
CA LEU A 459 2.32 -18.95 24.40
C LEU A 459 1.82 -20.31 23.92
N GLU A 460 1.58 -21.25 24.84
CA GLU A 460 0.93 -22.53 24.54
C GLU A 460 -0.53 -22.32 24.11
N SER A 461 -1.29 -21.42 24.78
CA SER A 461 -2.68 -21.13 24.37
C SER A 461 -2.78 -20.38 23.03
N LEU A 462 -1.72 -19.68 22.62
CA LEU A 462 -1.66 -18.91 21.36
C LEU A 462 -1.72 -19.81 20.11
N GLU A 463 -1.35 -21.08 20.23
CA GLU A 463 -1.30 -21.99 19.09
C GLU A 463 -2.66 -22.14 18.40
N ALA A 464 -3.74 -22.33 19.18
CA ALA A 464 -5.08 -22.53 18.64
C ALA A 464 -5.63 -21.30 17.88
N PRO A 465 -5.60 -20.07 18.42
CA PRO A 465 -5.98 -18.86 17.69
C PRO A 465 -5.15 -18.62 16.42
N LEU A 466 -3.85 -18.92 16.45
CA LEU A 466 -2.99 -18.78 15.28
C LEU A 466 -3.31 -19.81 14.19
N GLN A 467 -3.63 -21.05 14.57
CA GLN A 467 -4.12 -22.06 13.62
C GLN A 467 -5.46 -21.64 12.99
N GLN A 468 -6.38 -21.06 13.78
CA GLN A 468 -7.64 -20.51 13.26
C GLN A 468 -7.41 -19.32 12.32
N LEU A 469 -6.52 -18.38 12.68
CA LEU A 469 -6.14 -17.25 11.83
C LEU A 469 -5.52 -17.73 10.51
N ASN A 470 -4.66 -18.74 10.55
CA ASN A 470 -4.06 -19.34 9.36
C ASN A 470 -5.11 -20.04 8.48
N ALA A 471 -6.08 -20.74 9.08
CA ALA A 471 -7.21 -21.32 8.36
C ALA A 471 -8.08 -20.25 7.69
N MET A 472 -8.36 -19.14 8.38
CA MET A 472 -9.05 -17.99 7.80
C MET A 472 -8.27 -17.37 6.65
N ALA A 473 -6.96 -17.17 6.80
CA ALA A 473 -6.10 -16.62 5.75
C ALA A 473 -6.06 -17.52 4.52
N LYS A 474 -5.94 -18.85 4.70
CA LYS A 474 -6.00 -19.83 3.61
C LYS A 474 -7.37 -19.83 2.90
N LYS A 475 -8.47 -19.73 3.66
CA LYS A 475 -9.82 -19.61 3.10
C LYS A 475 -9.99 -18.33 2.28
N HIS A 476 -9.53 -17.18 2.78
CA HIS A 476 -9.57 -15.91 2.06
C HIS A 476 -8.69 -15.94 0.78
N ALA A 477 -7.53 -16.58 0.84
CA ALA A 477 -6.66 -16.77 -0.32
C ALA A 477 -7.31 -17.67 -1.38
N ALA A 478 -7.96 -18.77 -0.97
CA ALA A 478 -8.69 -19.66 -1.87
C ALA A 478 -9.90 -19.00 -2.54
N GLU A 479 -10.57 -18.07 -1.85
CA GLU A 479 -11.69 -17.30 -2.38
C GLU A 479 -11.25 -16.14 -3.31
N GLY A 480 -9.96 -16.00 -3.60
CA GLY A 480 -9.41 -14.95 -4.46
C GLY A 480 -9.62 -13.54 -3.90
N ARG A 481 -10.05 -13.41 -2.63
CA ARG A 481 -10.24 -12.11 -2.00
C ARG A 481 -8.89 -11.61 -1.51
N THR A 482 -8.41 -10.52 -2.10
CA THR A 482 -7.25 -9.81 -1.57
C THR A 482 -7.50 -9.42 -0.11
N ILE A 483 -6.46 -9.41 0.73
CA ILE A 483 -6.43 -9.08 2.17
C ILE A 483 -7.27 -7.83 2.54
N LYS A 484 -7.56 -6.96 1.58
CA LYS A 484 -8.49 -5.83 1.67
C LYS A 484 -9.96 -6.20 1.97
N SER A 485 -10.35 -7.47 1.93
CA SER A 485 -11.72 -7.91 2.27
C SER A 485 -11.88 -8.42 3.71
N LEU A 486 -10.85 -8.32 4.55
CA LEU A 486 -11.02 -8.61 5.98
C LEU A 486 -12.03 -7.63 6.59
N PRO A 487 -12.78 -8.05 7.64
CA PRO A 487 -13.74 -7.19 8.32
C PRO A 487 -13.13 -5.82 8.60
N SER A 488 -13.87 -4.74 8.31
CA SER A 488 -13.38 -3.35 8.33
C SER A 488 -12.70 -2.93 9.64
N GLY A 489 -12.96 -3.63 10.75
CA GLY A 489 -12.27 -3.46 12.03
C GLY A 489 -10.77 -3.79 11.97
N ILE A 490 -10.36 -4.79 11.17
CA ILE A 490 -8.97 -5.26 11.09
C ILE A 490 -8.10 -4.27 10.32
N LEU A 491 -8.62 -3.72 9.21
CA LEU A 491 -7.94 -2.68 8.44
C LEU A 491 -7.89 -1.34 9.19
N ALA A 492 -8.90 -1.03 10.01
CA ALA A 492 -8.92 0.15 10.87
C ALA A 492 -7.87 0.05 11.99
N GLU A 493 -7.71 -1.13 12.61
CA GLU A 493 -6.65 -1.40 13.59
C GLU A 493 -5.27 -1.40 12.93
N GLU A 494 -5.09 -2.05 11.78
CA GLU A 494 -3.81 -2.10 11.05
C GLU A 494 -3.36 -0.68 10.66
N THR A 495 -4.27 0.15 10.16
CA THR A 495 -3.97 1.56 9.88
C THR A 495 -3.74 2.38 11.14
N LYS A 496 -4.36 2.05 12.28
CA LYS A 496 -4.09 2.68 13.57
C LYS A 496 -2.71 2.29 14.13
N PHE A 497 -2.30 1.04 13.98
CA PHE A 497 -0.96 0.55 14.35
C PHE A 497 0.12 1.13 13.45
N LEU A 498 -0.08 1.17 12.12
CA LEU A 498 0.87 1.78 11.19
C LEU A 498 0.98 3.31 11.34
N LYS A 499 -0.06 3.95 11.88
CA LYS A 499 -0.04 5.39 12.23
C LYS A 499 0.55 5.68 13.60
N ASP A 500 0.70 4.69 14.47
CA ASP A 500 1.32 4.87 15.78
C ASP A 500 2.86 5.06 15.61
N PRO A 501 3.40 6.26 15.88
CA PRO A 501 4.82 6.54 15.71
C PRO A 501 5.70 5.64 16.59
N SER A 502 5.18 5.17 17.72
CA SER A 502 5.89 4.27 18.62
C SER A 502 5.99 2.85 18.04
N PHE A 503 4.98 2.40 17.29
CA PHE A 503 4.95 1.12 16.61
C PHE A 503 5.95 1.08 15.45
N VAL A 504 5.91 2.09 14.57
CA VAL A 504 6.83 2.19 13.42
C VAL A 504 8.29 2.29 13.89
N ARG A 505 8.56 3.02 14.99
CA ARG A 505 9.91 3.12 15.57
C ARG A 505 10.41 1.84 16.22
N SER A 506 9.53 1.03 16.82
CA SER A 506 9.92 -0.16 17.60
C SER A 506 9.93 -1.47 16.80
N VAL A 507 9.09 -1.60 15.76
CA VAL A 507 8.90 -2.87 15.03
C VAL A 507 9.40 -2.78 13.58
N CYS A 508 9.16 -1.66 12.89
CA CYS A 508 9.52 -1.53 11.46
C CYS A 508 10.95 -1.01 11.25
N ARG A 509 11.65 -0.61 12.31
CA ARG A 509 13.04 -0.17 12.23
C ARG A 509 13.96 -1.39 12.22
N VAL A 510 14.20 -1.95 11.03
CA VAL A 510 15.36 -2.84 10.82
C VAL A 510 16.58 -2.05 11.31
N PRO A 511 17.34 -2.54 12.31
CA PRO A 511 18.52 -1.82 12.78
C PRO A 511 19.42 -1.59 11.58
N SER A 512 19.70 -0.31 11.29
CA SER A 512 20.69 0.09 10.29
C SER A 512 21.94 -0.77 10.49
N ALA A 513 22.63 -1.15 9.41
CA ALA A 513 23.87 -1.93 9.50
C ALA A 513 24.88 -1.30 10.49
N SER A 514 24.83 0.02 10.67
CA SER A 514 25.60 0.78 11.67
C SER A 514 25.16 0.58 13.13
N ALA A 515 23.88 0.28 13.38
CA ALA A 515 23.36 -0.02 14.71
C ALA A 515 23.66 -1.48 15.13
N ARG A 516 23.76 -2.41 14.17
CA ARG A 516 24.20 -3.79 14.46
C ARG A 516 25.66 -3.87 14.91
N THR A 517 26.52 -3.02 14.33
CA THR A 517 27.93 -2.91 14.76
C THR A 517 28.05 -2.33 16.15
N SER A 518 27.20 -1.36 16.52
CA SER A 518 27.20 -0.77 17.88
C SER A 518 26.71 -1.73 18.96
N ILE A 519 25.73 -2.59 18.66
CA ILE A 519 25.18 -3.55 19.64
C ILE A 519 26.13 -4.75 19.81
N MET A 520 26.86 -5.17 18.76
CA MET A 520 27.91 -6.18 18.90
C MET A 520 29.18 -5.62 19.56
N ALA A 521 29.53 -4.35 19.35
CA ALA A 521 30.66 -3.71 20.02
C ALA A 521 30.48 -3.57 21.55
N GLN A 522 29.24 -3.46 22.04
CA GLN A 522 28.96 -3.42 23.49
C GLN A 522 28.84 -4.81 24.14
N ALA A 523 28.87 -5.90 23.36
CA ALA A 523 28.85 -7.27 23.87
C ALA A 523 30.26 -7.86 24.07
N ALA A 524 31.30 -7.23 23.52
CA ALA A 524 32.69 -7.59 23.76
C ALA A 524 33.23 -6.75 24.94
N GLY A 525 33.48 -7.43 26.07
CA GLY A 525 34.06 -6.81 27.25
C GLY A 525 35.40 -6.14 26.97
N ALA A 526 35.66 -5.06 27.72
CA ALA A 526 36.81 -4.18 27.62
C ALA A 526 38.16 -4.83 28.00
N THR A 527 38.65 -5.75 27.18
CA THR A 527 40.04 -6.21 27.16
C THR A 527 40.44 -6.49 25.72
N ASP A 528 40.64 -5.42 24.94
CA ASP A 528 41.53 -5.32 23.76
C ASP A 528 41.08 -4.19 22.80
N GLU A 529 41.00 -2.95 23.30
CA GLU A 529 40.92 -1.80 22.37
C GLU A 529 42.15 -1.75 21.45
N GLU A 530 43.30 -2.24 21.91
CA GLU A 530 44.56 -2.26 21.17
C GLU A 530 44.56 -3.30 20.04
N ALA A 531 44.02 -4.50 20.26
CA ALA A 531 43.88 -5.50 19.20
C ALA A 531 42.83 -5.10 18.15
N ILE A 532 41.75 -4.43 18.56
CA ILE A 532 40.72 -3.92 17.64
C ILE A 532 41.28 -2.75 16.80
N MET A 533 42.10 -1.88 17.39
CA MET A 533 42.80 -0.81 16.66
C MET A 533 43.82 -1.39 15.67
N ALA A 534 44.60 -2.40 16.06
CA ALA A 534 45.54 -3.10 15.20
C ALA A 534 44.85 -3.81 14.03
N GLU A 535 43.74 -4.53 14.28
CA GLU A 535 42.97 -5.20 13.21
C GLU A 535 42.34 -4.17 12.25
N ARG A 536 41.92 -3.01 12.77
CA ARG A 536 41.37 -1.92 11.96
C ARG A 536 42.43 -1.26 11.08
N GLU A 537 43.65 -1.06 11.59
CA GLU A 537 44.77 -0.57 10.78
C GLU A 537 45.20 -1.58 9.72
N GLN A 538 45.23 -2.87 10.06
CA GLN A 538 45.55 -3.93 9.10
C GLN A 538 44.54 -4.00 7.96
N LYS A 539 43.23 -3.87 8.26
CA LYS A 539 42.19 -3.79 7.21
C LYS A 539 42.29 -2.53 6.35
N LYS A 540 42.75 -1.39 6.90
CA LYS A 540 43.03 -0.18 6.11
C LYS A 540 44.23 -0.37 5.18
N LEU A 541 45.28 -1.04 5.64
CA LEU A 541 46.45 -1.40 4.84
C LEU A 541 46.05 -2.35 3.70
N ASP A 542 45.33 -3.42 3.99
CA ASP A 542 44.85 -4.38 2.98
C ASP A 542 43.93 -3.73 1.94
N SER A 543 43.03 -2.84 2.39
CA SER A 543 42.16 -2.11 1.47
C SER A 543 42.95 -1.15 0.57
N SER A 544 43.96 -0.47 1.13
CA SER A 544 44.83 0.44 0.36
C SER A 544 45.70 -0.32 -0.64
N GLN A 545 46.20 -1.50 -0.26
CA GLN A 545 46.95 -2.39 -1.15
C GLN A 545 46.08 -2.89 -2.31
N LYS A 546 44.84 -3.33 -2.05
CA LYS A 546 43.90 -3.73 -3.11
C LYS A 546 43.56 -2.60 -4.08
N ILE A 547 43.35 -1.38 -3.57
CA ILE A 547 43.11 -0.20 -4.43
C ILE A 547 44.32 0.07 -5.32
N ASN A 548 45.54 0.02 -4.77
CA ASN A 548 46.78 0.21 -5.53
C ASN A 548 47.01 -0.91 -6.56
N GLU A 549 46.65 -2.15 -6.24
CA GLU A 549 46.73 -3.28 -7.19
C GLU A 549 45.76 -3.09 -8.38
N VAL A 550 44.53 -2.61 -8.12
CA VAL A 550 43.56 -2.28 -9.16
C VAL A 550 44.02 -1.09 -10.01
N LEU A 551 44.62 -0.07 -9.39
CA LEU A 551 45.22 1.07 -10.10
C LEU A 551 46.39 0.62 -10.99
N ARG A 552 47.24 -0.30 -10.53
CA ARG A 552 48.31 -0.89 -11.36
C ARG A 552 47.75 -1.71 -12.52
N LYS A 553 46.71 -2.53 -12.30
CA LYS A 553 46.06 -3.31 -13.36
C LYS A 553 45.35 -2.42 -14.40
N THR A 554 44.81 -1.29 -13.99
CA THR A 554 44.15 -0.34 -14.91
C THR A 554 45.15 0.52 -15.68
N GLN A 555 46.32 0.83 -15.12
CA GLN A 555 47.40 1.52 -15.84
C GLN A 555 48.15 0.58 -16.79
N GLY A 556 48.38 -0.69 -16.41
CA GLY A 556 49.04 -1.68 -17.29
C GLY A 556 48.24 -2.06 -18.54
N LYS A 557 46.90 -1.93 -18.51
CA LYS A 557 46.04 -2.22 -19.68
C LYS A 557 45.93 -1.09 -20.71
N LYS A 558 46.49 0.10 -20.44
CA LYS A 558 46.48 1.23 -21.39
C LYS A 558 47.75 1.37 -22.25
N GLY A 559 48.74 0.48 -22.08
CA GLY A 559 50.01 0.53 -22.81
C GLY A 559 50.00 -0.06 -24.23
N ASP A 560 49.03 -0.90 -24.60
CA ASP A 560 49.17 -1.79 -25.77
C ASP A 560 48.23 -1.50 -26.96
N ARG A 561 47.68 -0.28 -27.04
CA ARG A 561 46.90 0.15 -28.23
C ARG A 561 47.26 1.58 -28.63
N LYS A 562 48.36 1.73 -29.35
CA LYS A 562 48.61 2.91 -30.18
C LYS A 562 49.35 2.55 -31.47
N GLY A 563 48.61 1.94 -32.40
CA GLY A 563 48.94 1.87 -33.81
C GLY A 563 47.98 2.75 -34.61
N GLY A 564 48.53 3.78 -35.25
CA GLY A 564 48.04 4.36 -36.50
C GLY A 564 46.63 4.98 -36.54
N ARG A 565 46.57 6.32 -36.45
CA ARG A 565 45.77 7.08 -37.42
C ARG A 565 46.23 8.54 -37.50
N GLN A 566 46.71 8.88 -38.69
CA GLN A 566 46.97 10.23 -39.16
C GLN A 566 45.63 10.95 -39.39
N SER A 567 45.55 12.23 -39.03
CA SER A 567 44.83 13.24 -39.81
C SER A 567 45.22 14.65 -39.33
N PRO A 568 45.14 15.66 -40.22
CA PRO A 568 45.94 16.87 -40.13
C PRO A 568 45.15 18.10 -39.61
N THR A 569 45.91 19.10 -39.17
CA THR A 569 45.70 20.56 -39.25
C THR A 569 44.27 21.12 -39.27
N ALA A 570 43.94 21.98 -38.29
CA ALA A 570 43.52 23.37 -38.53
C ALA A 570 43.21 24.12 -37.21
N ALA A 571 43.69 25.37 -37.16
CA ALA A 571 43.16 26.57 -36.48
C ALA A 571 42.65 26.45 -35.02
N GLY A 572 43.20 27.17 -34.04
CA GLY A 572 43.49 28.60 -34.07
C GLY A 572 42.25 29.37 -33.61
N GLY A 573 42.09 29.57 -32.30
CA GLY A 573 40.94 30.25 -31.71
C GLY A 573 41.18 30.65 -30.26
N THR A 574 41.92 31.74 -30.07
CA THR A 574 42.13 32.45 -28.81
C THR A 574 40.85 33.17 -28.39
N VAL A 575 40.26 32.79 -27.25
CA VAL A 575 39.21 33.59 -26.58
C VAL A 575 39.66 33.96 -25.18
N LYS A 576 39.74 35.27 -25.00
CA LYS A 576 40.15 36.04 -23.83
C LYS A 576 39.01 36.07 -22.79
N PRO A 577 39.28 36.05 -21.48
CA PRO A 577 38.25 36.18 -20.45
C PRO A 577 37.91 37.67 -20.19
N PRO A 578 36.67 38.01 -19.81
CA PRO A 578 36.38 39.31 -19.23
C PRO A 578 36.58 39.28 -17.71
N SER A 579 37.36 40.25 -17.22
CA SER A 579 37.45 40.66 -15.83
C SER A 579 36.21 41.49 -15.41
N PRO A 580 35.94 41.61 -14.10
CA PRO A 580 34.64 42.03 -13.57
C PRO A 580 34.53 43.54 -13.34
N LYS A 581 33.29 44.04 -13.36
CA LYS A 581 32.82 45.17 -12.56
C LYS A 581 31.49 44.80 -11.92
#